data_AF-A0A6P3EV28-F1
#
_entry.id   AF-A0A6P3EV28-F1
#
_cell.length_a   1.000
_cell.length_b   1.000
_cell.length_c   1.000
_cell.angle_alpha   90.00
_cell.angle_beta   90.00
_cell.angle_gamma   90.00
#
_symmetry.space_group_name_H-M   'P 1'
#
loop_
_entity.id
_entity.type
_entity.pdbx_description
1 polymer ?
#
loop_
_entity_poly.entity_id
_entity_poly.type
_entity_poly.pdbx_seq_one_letter_code
_entity_poly.pdbx_strand_id
1 'polypeptide(L)'
;MKALRPVHLAWCSQLLPLVLGRFWKLWFCELWILLLGSGPSANFLPHEEDVDFINEYVDLHNELRGQVSPGGANLRFMTWDVALSRTARAWGKKCVFERNIHLEEVQMAHPTFNPVGENMWVGPESEFNASIVIRSWYEERKKYTFDNDSCSADCSHYIQLVWDSSYKVGCAVTACPTVGSIQRAAIFICNYAPGVQTPGGWLSNSFTSLPPAFPFGNADRDQAIYYQFWYPRWEVPRPIVCDPLCMFVLLVRLVCFLMCVMIVLIVQPHFPYIFLEKQMVFTPEESEVEKEKEEKEKVQKEKKSERKKEERKEEEKIEEKKKEETEEEETEKEEEEEE
;
A
#
# COMPACT_ATOMS: atom_id res chain seq x y z
N MET A 1 82.69 52.45 -21.61
CA MET A 1 82.92 51.64 -20.40
C MET A 1 81.56 51.30 -19.82
N LYS A 2 81.20 50.01 -19.75
CA LYS A 2 79.92 49.51 -19.24
C LYS A 2 80.11 48.96 -17.82
N ALA A 3 79.26 49.41 -16.91
CA ALA A 3 79.04 48.97 -15.54
C ALA A 3 77.53 49.24 -15.28
N LEU A 4 76.68 48.41 -14.67
CA LEU A 4 76.77 47.36 -13.65
C LEU A 4 75.53 46.43 -13.83
N ARG A 5 75.59 45.15 -13.42
CA ARG A 5 74.41 44.24 -13.17
C ARG A 5 73.82 44.52 -11.75
N PRO A 6 72.76 43.84 -11.17
CA PRO A 6 71.95 42.67 -11.61
C PRO A 6 70.41 42.66 -11.29
N VAL A 7 69.70 41.69 -11.93
CA VAL A 7 68.65 40.73 -11.47
C VAL A 7 67.32 41.17 -10.77
N HIS A 8 66.22 40.84 -11.45
CA HIS A 8 64.85 40.40 -11.04
C HIS A 8 64.34 40.62 -9.59
N LEU A 9 63.13 41.19 -9.46
CA LEU A 9 62.05 40.59 -8.66
C LEU A 9 60.68 41.12 -9.10
N ALA A 10 59.70 40.21 -9.09
CA ALA A 10 58.35 40.39 -9.57
C ALA A 10 57.39 40.58 -8.37
N TRP A 11 56.29 41.32 -8.62
CA TRP A 11 54.98 41.27 -7.93
C TRP A 11 54.79 42.04 -6.62
N CYS A 12 54.00 43.12 -6.70
CA CYS A 12 52.96 43.41 -5.70
C CYS A 12 51.94 44.40 -6.29
N SER A 13 50.75 43.91 -6.69
CA SER A 13 49.60 44.76 -6.98
C SER A 13 48.33 44.14 -6.38
N GLN A 14 47.98 44.67 -5.21
CA GLN A 14 46.63 45.10 -4.81
C GLN A 14 45.49 44.07 -4.78
N LEU A 15 45.12 43.71 -3.54
CA LEU A 15 43.87 43.08 -3.13
C LEU A 15 42.65 43.98 -3.42
N LEU A 16 41.62 43.42 -4.07
CA LEU A 16 40.20 43.74 -3.84
C LEU A 16 39.36 42.48 -4.17
N PRO A 17 38.32 42.11 -3.39
CA PRO A 17 37.87 40.73 -3.30
C PRO A 17 36.85 40.36 -4.38
N LEU A 18 37.19 39.32 -5.13
CA LEU A 18 36.38 38.64 -6.15
C LEU A 18 35.21 37.80 -5.56
N VAL A 19 34.75 38.12 -4.35
CA VAL A 19 33.82 37.27 -3.58
C VAL A 19 32.37 37.76 -3.64
N LEU A 20 32.11 39.04 -3.90
CA LEU A 20 30.74 39.58 -3.93
C LEU A 20 29.94 39.20 -5.20
N GLY A 21 30.63 39.00 -6.34
CA GLY A 21 29.95 38.72 -7.62
C GLY A 21 29.46 37.28 -7.80
N ARG A 22 29.95 36.34 -6.97
CA ARG A 22 29.56 34.91 -7.04
C ARG A 22 28.28 34.60 -6.28
N PHE A 23 27.98 35.34 -5.22
CA PHE A 23 26.77 35.13 -4.41
C PHE A 23 25.50 35.58 -5.12
N TRP A 24 25.54 36.70 -5.86
CA TRP A 24 24.36 37.17 -6.59
C TRP A 24 23.98 36.26 -7.76
N LYS A 25 24.94 35.64 -8.46
CA LYS A 25 24.63 34.68 -9.54
C LYS A 25 23.93 33.42 -9.07
N LEU A 26 24.25 32.91 -7.88
CA LEU A 26 23.59 31.74 -7.31
C LEU A 26 22.16 32.07 -6.85
N TRP A 27 21.95 33.26 -6.28
CA TRP A 27 20.63 33.69 -5.81
C TRP A 27 19.62 33.92 -6.95
N PHE A 28 20.06 34.45 -8.10
CA PHE A 28 19.22 34.58 -9.29
C PHE A 28 18.90 33.23 -9.94
N CYS A 29 19.78 32.22 -9.87
CA CYS A 29 19.49 30.87 -10.36
C CYS A 29 18.44 30.15 -9.50
N GLU A 30 18.51 30.28 -8.17
CA GLU A 30 17.48 29.74 -7.26
C GLU A 30 16.10 30.38 -7.50
N LEU A 31 16.06 31.70 -7.73
CA LEU A 31 14.81 32.41 -8.03
C LEU A 31 14.22 32.01 -9.40
N TRP A 32 15.06 31.70 -10.40
CA TRP A 32 14.63 31.17 -11.70
C TRP A 32 14.14 29.72 -11.62
N ILE A 33 14.72 28.88 -10.76
CA ILE A 33 14.24 27.51 -10.51
C ILE A 33 12.87 27.56 -9.79
N LEU A 34 12.66 28.52 -8.88
CA LEU A 34 11.36 28.73 -8.24
C LEU A 34 10.29 29.31 -9.20
N LEU A 35 10.67 30.10 -10.21
CA LEU A 35 9.73 30.58 -11.25
C LEU A 35 9.41 29.52 -12.31
N LEU A 36 10.31 28.56 -12.58
CA LEU A 36 10.06 27.42 -13.47
C LEU A 36 9.14 26.35 -12.85
N GLY A 37 8.80 26.47 -11.56
CA GLY A 37 7.79 25.64 -10.90
C GLY A 37 6.34 25.93 -11.32
N SER A 38 6.10 27.00 -12.08
CA SER A 38 4.80 27.29 -12.69
C SER A 38 4.72 26.67 -14.09
N GLY A 39 4.91 25.35 -14.17
CA GLY A 39 4.56 24.61 -15.38
C GLY A 39 3.04 24.69 -15.62
N PRO A 40 2.58 24.76 -16.89
CA PRO A 40 1.14 24.71 -17.20
C PRO A 40 0.57 23.41 -16.64
N SER A 41 -0.59 23.49 -15.97
CA SER A 41 -1.29 22.35 -15.37
C SER A 41 -1.27 21.14 -16.31
N ALA A 42 -0.48 20.13 -15.95
CA ALA A 42 -0.78 18.79 -16.40
C ALA A 42 -2.17 18.50 -15.84
N ASN A 43 -3.11 18.13 -16.70
CA ASN A 43 -4.42 17.65 -16.27
C ASN A 43 -4.21 16.34 -15.52
N PHE A 44 -3.78 16.43 -14.27
CA PHE A 44 -3.63 15.29 -13.39
C PHE A 44 -5.02 14.93 -12.91
N LEU A 45 -5.34 13.64 -12.97
CA LEU A 45 -6.55 13.14 -12.36
C LEU A 45 -6.59 13.54 -10.87
N PRO A 46 -7.74 13.99 -10.36
CA PRO A 46 -7.85 14.43 -8.98
C PRO A 46 -7.48 13.31 -8.00
N HIS A 47 -6.80 13.68 -6.92
CA HIS A 47 -6.45 12.77 -5.83
C HIS A 47 -7.70 12.42 -5.02
N GLU A 48 -7.78 11.21 -4.46
CA GLU A 48 -8.97 10.74 -3.74
C GLU A 48 -9.25 11.49 -2.41
N GLU A 49 -8.29 12.27 -1.93
CA GLU A 49 -8.42 13.15 -0.76
C GLU A 49 -8.60 14.63 -1.13
N ASP A 50 -8.77 14.95 -2.42
CA ASP A 50 -9.09 16.31 -2.89
C ASP A 50 -10.50 16.73 -2.46
N VAL A 51 -10.63 17.90 -1.84
CA VAL A 51 -11.89 18.32 -1.20
C VAL A 51 -12.95 18.70 -2.24
N ASP A 52 -12.55 19.40 -3.30
CA ASP A 52 -13.47 19.82 -4.37
C ASP A 52 -13.99 18.60 -5.13
N PHE A 53 -13.10 17.63 -5.38
CA PHE A 53 -13.45 16.29 -5.82
C PHE A 53 -14.49 15.74 -4.87
N ILE A 54 -14.16 15.40 -3.62
CA ILE A 54 -15.05 14.73 -2.66
C ILE A 54 -16.46 15.33 -2.62
N ASN A 55 -16.57 16.66 -2.51
CA ASN A 55 -17.84 17.36 -2.46
C ASN A 55 -18.68 17.11 -3.73
N GLU A 56 -18.08 17.20 -4.92
CA GLU A 56 -18.76 16.93 -6.20
C GLU A 56 -19.42 15.53 -6.22
N TYR A 57 -18.71 14.49 -5.78
CA TYR A 57 -19.27 13.12 -5.76
C TYR A 57 -20.40 13.02 -4.76
N VAL A 58 -20.16 13.41 -3.51
CA VAL A 58 -21.14 13.23 -2.44
C VAL A 58 -22.41 14.02 -2.74
N ASP A 59 -22.28 15.26 -3.19
CA ASP A 59 -23.41 16.12 -3.52
C ASP A 59 -24.19 15.54 -4.70
N LEU A 60 -23.51 15.09 -5.77
CA LEU A 60 -24.18 14.50 -6.91
C LEU A 60 -24.88 13.17 -6.57
N HIS A 61 -24.29 12.33 -5.72
CA HIS A 61 -24.95 11.11 -5.25
C HIS A 61 -26.23 11.45 -4.48
N ASN A 62 -26.17 12.41 -3.55
CA ASN A 62 -27.33 12.82 -2.77
C ASN A 62 -28.41 13.52 -3.61
N GLU A 63 -28.00 14.33 -4.59
CA GLU A 63 -28.91 14.96 -5.57
C GLU A 63 -29.69 13.89 -6.35
N LEU A 64 -28.98 12.93 -6.95
CA LEU A 64 -29.59 11.88 -7.76
C LEU A 64 -30.46 10.93 -6.92
N ARG A 65 -30.03 10.61 -5.70
CA ARG A 65 -30.84 9.84 -4.74
C ARG A 65 -32.14 10.57 -4.39
N GLY A 66 -32.12 11.90 -4.28
CA GLY A 66 -33.33 12.71 -4.07
C GLY A 66 -34.29 12.76 -5.26
N GLN A 67 -33.85 12.36 -6.46
CA GLN A 67 -34.65 12.39 -7.70
C GLN A 67 -35.27 11.03 -8.09
N VAL A 68 -35.10 10.00 -7.26
CA VAL A 68 -35.60 8.64 -7.55
C VAL A 68 -37.13 8.61 -7.57
N SER A 69 -37.70 7.83 -8.50
CA SER A 69 -39.14 7.56 -8.61
C SER A 69 -39.38 6.05 -8.81
N PRO A 70 -40.22 5.38 -7.99
CA PRO A 70 -40.98 5.94 -6.86
C PRO A 70 -40.06 6.51 -5.77
N GLY A 71 -40.53 7.54 -5.07
CA GLY A 71 -39.73 8.21 -4.03
C GLY A 71 -39.19 7.20 -3.03
N GLY A 72 -37.88 7.21 -2.83
CA GLY A 72 -37.23 6.29 -1.90
C GLY A 72 -37.54 6.65 -0.46
N ALA A 73 -38.51 5.97 0.15
CA ALA A 73 -38.99 6.30 1.49
C ALA A 73 -37.95 6.10 2.61
N ASN A 74 -36.84 5.41 2.35
CA ASN A 74 -35.78 5.12 3.33
C ASN A 74 -34.36 5.44 2.81
N LEU A 75 -34.22 6.30 1.80
CA LEU A 75 -32.89 6.65 1.29
C LEU A 75 -32.10 7.43 2.36
N ARG A 76 -30.97 6.86 2.78
CA ARG A 76 -30.05 7.47 3.74
C ARG A 76 -29.19 8.53 3.07
N PHE A 77 -28.95 9.64 3.76
CA PHE A 77 -27.98 10.64 3.32
C PHE A 77 -26.59 10.03 3.26
N MET A 78 -25.91 10.26 2.15
CA MET A 78 -24.61 9.68 1.85
C MET A 78 -23.51 10.65 2.27
N THR A 79 -22.47 10.13 2.93
CA THR A 79 -21.29 10.89 3.35
C THR A 79 -20.02 10.21 2.89
N TRP A 80 -18.93 10.97 2.80
CA TRP A 80 -17.64 10.42 2.39
C TRP A 80 -17.03 9.49 3.45
N ASP A 81 -16.37 8.43 3.00
CA ASP A 81 -15.54 7.55 3.82
C ASP A 81 -14.17 7.33 3.16
N VAL A 82 -13.12 7.72 3.87
CA VAL A 82 -11.73 7.67 3.39
C VAL A 82 -11.21 6.23 3.25
N ALA A 83 -11.68 5.29 4.07
CA ALA A 83 -11.26 3.90 3.92
C ALA A 83 -11.84 3.30 2.63
N LEU A 84 -13.09 3.62 2.28
CA LEU A 84 -13.67 3.22 1.01
C LEU A 84 -12.90 3.80 -0.20
N SER A 85 -12.49 5.08 -0.15
CA SER A 85 -11.74 5.69 -1.26
C SER A 85 -10.34 5.08 -1.41
N ARG A 86 -9.68 4.72 -0.30
CA ARG A 86 -8.40 3.99 -0.33
C ARG A 86 -8.55 2.60 -0.94
N THR A 87 -9.65 1.89 -0.66
CA THR A 87 -9.97 0.61 -1.30
C THR A 87 -10.16 0.77 -2.80
N ALA A 88 -10.96 1.74 -3.22
CA ALA A 88 -11.17 2.06 -4.62
C ALA A 88 -9.85 2.36 -5.35
N ARG A 89 -9.00 3.21 -4.76
CA ARG A 89 -7.66 3.52 -5.30
C ARG A 89 -6.76 2.28 -5.37
N ALA A 90 -6.70 1.51 -4.30
CA ALA A 90 -5.87 0.31 -4.23
C ALA A 90 -6.25 -0.71 -5.31
N TRP A 91 -7.55 -0.86 -5.58
CA TRP A 91 -8.03 -1.71 -6.66
C TRP A 91 -7.73 -1.11 -8.03
N GLY A 92 -7.97 0.19 -8.22
CA GLY A 92 -7.69 0.92 -9.45
C GLY A 92 -6.23 0.84 -9.91
N LYS A 93 -5.28 0.83 -8.97
CA LYS A 93 -3.83 0.63 -9.24
C LYS A 93 -3.50 -0.68 -9.94
N LYS A 94 -4.37 -1.69 -9.87
CA LYS A 94 -4.19 -2.96 -10.59
C LYS A 94 -4.47 -2.82 -12.09
N CYS A 95 -5.13 -1.75 -12.52
CA CYS A 95 -5.48 -1.49 -13.92
C CYS A 95 -6.26 -2.63 -14.58
N VAL A 96 -7.22 -3.21 -13.85
CA VAL A 96 -8.14 -4.25 -14.33
C VAL A 96 -9.58 -3.78 -14.20
N PHE A 97 -10.40 -4.08 -15.20
CA PHE A 97 -11.85 -3.81 -15.17
C PHE A 97 -12.60 -5.07 -14.72
N GLU A 98 -12.34 -5.47 -13.47
CA GLU A 98 -12.93 -6.63 -12.81
C GLU A 98 -13.35 -6.23 -11.40
N ARG A 99 -14.43 -6.84 -10.89
CA ARG A 99 -14.92 -6.58 -9.52
C ARG A 99 -13.87 -6.94 -8.48
N ASN A 100 -13.74 -6.12 -7.44
CA ASN A 100 -12.84 -6.42 -6.33
C ASN A 100 -13.27 -7.69 -5.56
N ILE A 101 -12.38 -8.69 -5.55
CA ILE A 101 -12.63 -10.01 -4.94
C ILE A 101 -12.74 -9.96 -3.41
N HIS A 102 -12.29 -8.87 -2.77
CA HIS A 102 -12.23 -8.74 -1.32
C HIS A 102 -13.41 -7.98 -0.70
N LEU A 103 -14.41 -7.62 -1.51
CA LEU A 103 -15.55 -6.77 -1.09
C LEU A 103 -16.44 -7.44 -0.03
N GLU A 104 -16.50 -8.76 -0.02
CA GLU A 104 -17.34 -9.54 0.92
C GLU A 104 -16.57 -9.97 2.17
N GLU A 105 -15.24 -9.97 2.10
CA GLU A 105 -14.38 -10.41 3.19
C GLU A 105 -14.32 -9.38 4.33
N VAL A 106 -14.48 -9.88 5.55
CA VAL A 106 -14.41 -9.07 6.78
C VAL A 106 -13.04 -8.38 6.86
N GLN A 107 -13.06 -7.06 7.10
CA GLN A 107 -11.85 -6.24 7.31
C GLN A 107 -10.90 -6.14 6.11
N MET A 108 -11.28 -6.63 4.92
CA MET A 108 -10.41 -6.62 3.74
C MET A 108 -10.66 -5.41 2.83
N ALA A 109 -11.92 -5.03 2.60
CA ALA A 109 -12.30 -3.85 1.83
C ALA A 109 -12.63 -2.61 2.69
N HIS A 110 -12.88 -2.79 3.99
CA HIS A 110 -13.14 -1.71 4.94
C HIS A 110 -12.88 -2.21 6.38
N PRO A 111 -12.42 -1.38 7.35
CA PRO A 111 -12.14 -1.85 8.72
C PRO A 111 -13.37 -2.29 9.52
N THR A 112 -14.55 -1.76 9.19
CA THR A 112 -15.78 -1.98 9.97
C THR A 112 -16.98 -2.43 9.15
N PHE A 113 -16.97 -2.27 7.83
CA PHE A 113 -18.12 -2.54 6.97
C PHE A 113 -17.85 -3.78 6.12
N ASN A 114 -18.84 -4.67 6.06
CA ASN A 114 -18.89 -5.78 5.14
C ASN A 114 -20.36 -6.21 4.94
N PRO A 115 -20.78 -6.54 3.71
CA PRO A 115 -20.02 -6.40 2.47
C PRO A 115 -19.86 -4.92 2.07
N VAL A 116 -18.96 -4.65 1.12
CA VAL A 116 -18.75 -3.35 0.47
C VAL A 116 -19.28 -3.43 -0.96
N GLY A 117 -20.03 -2.41 -1.39
CA GLY A 117 -20.53 -2.27 -2.75
C GLY A 117 -19.48 -1.65 -3.67
N GLU A 118 -19.64 -1.81 -4.98
CA GLU A 118 -18.70 -1.27 -5.97
C GLU A 118 -19.40 -0.92 -7.28
N ASN A 119 -19.15 0.30 -7.76
CA ASN A 119 -19.39 0.69 -9.16
C ASN A 119 -18.04 1.01 -9.81
N MET A 120 -17.90 0.61 -11.07
CA MET A 120 -16.69 0.86 -11.85
C MET A 120 -17.03 1.51 -13.19
N TRP A 121 -16.10 2.33 -13.68
CA TRP A 121 -16.10 2.84 -15.03
C TRP A 121 -14.68 2.76 -15.57
N VAL A 122 -14.56 2.50 -16.88
CA VAL A 122 -13.30 2.54 -17.59
C VAL A 122 -13.51 3.27 -18.92
N GLY A 123 -12.55 4.11 -19.29
CA GLY A 123 -12.54 4.83 -20.56
C GLY A 123 -11.22 5.55 -20.77
N PRO A 124 -11.06 6.30 -21.87
CA PRO A 124 -9.89 7.13 -22.09
C PRO A 124 -9.73 8.17 -20.98
N GLU A 125 -8.51 8.35 -20.47
CA GLU A 125 -8.20 9.32 -19.39
C GLU A 125 -8.67 10.74 -19.75
N SER A 126 -8.53 11.13 -21.02
CA SER A 126 -8.95 12.43 -21.53
C SER A 126 -10.46 12.66 -21.53
N GLU A 127 -11.26 11.60 -21.43
CA GLU A 127 -12.72 11.66 -21.42
C GLU A 127 -13.29 11.56 -19.99
N PHE A 128 -12.43 11.32 -18.99
CA PHE A 128 -12.88 11.17 -17.63
C PHE A 128 -13.46 12.47 -17.08
N ASN A 129 -14.74 12.40 -16.71
CA ASN A 129 -15.41 13.40 -15.89
C ASN A 129 -16.38 12.66 -14.97
N ALA A 130 -16.14 12.73 -13.67
CA ALA A 130 -16.92 11.99 -12.72
C ALA A 130 -18.40 12.31 -12.72
N SER A 131 -18.78 13.58 -12.87
CA SER A 131 -20.20 13.96 -12.91
C SER A 131 -20.91 13.31 -14.09
N ILE A 132 -20.23 13.16 -15.23
CA ILE A 132 -20.75 12.47 -16.40
C ILE A 132 -20.87 10.97 -16.10
N VAL A 133 -19.84 10.36 -15.51
CA VAL A 133 -19.83 8.94 -15.17
C VAL A 133 -20.93 8.58 -14.17
N ILE A 134 -21.06 9.31 -13.06
CA ILE A 134 -22.09 9.06 -12.05
C ILE A 134 -23.50 9.24 -12.64
N ARG A 135 -23.71 10.28 -13.45
CA ARG A 135 -24.99 10.43 -14.17
C ARG A 135 -25.23 9.28 -15.14
N SER A 136 -24.20 8.76 -15.80
CA SER A 136 -24.35 7.61 -16.69
C SER A 136 -24.80 6.34 -15.94
N TRP A 137 -24.27 6.11 -14.74
CA TRP A 137 -24.74 5.05 -13.84
C TRP A 137 -26.20 5.26 -13.45
N TYR A 138 -26.59 6.50 -13.12
CA TYR A 138 -27.98 6.82 -12.77
C TYR A 138 -28.96 6.61 -13.94
N GLU A 139 -28.52 6.86 -15.17
CA GLU A 139 -29.36 6.74 -16.37
C GLU A 139 -29.74 5.28 -16.71
N GLU A 140 -29.10 4.28 -16.10
CA GLU A 140 -29.56 2.88 -16.18
C GLU A 140 -30.97 2.70 -15.60
N ARG A 141 -31.47 3.65 -14.78
CA ARG A 141 -32.87 3.71 -14.34
C ARG A 141 -33.89 3.57 -15.47
N LYS A 142 -33.55 4.00 -16.69
CA LYS A 142 -34.41 3.89 -17.87
C LYS A 142 -34.70 2.44 -18.28
N LYS A 143 -33.85 1.51 -17.83
CA LYS A 143 -33.92 0.08 -18.10
C LYS A 143 -34.41 -0.72 -16.88
N TYR A 144 -34.56 -0.06 -15.73
CA TYR A 144 -34.97 -0.67 -14.48
C TYR A 144 -36.47 -0.45 -14.23
N THR A 145 -37.18 -1.51 -13.87
CA THR A 145 -38.60 -1.49 -13.55
C THR A 145 -38.77 -1.83 -12.08
N PHE A 146 -39.23 -0.86 -11.29
CA PHE A 146 -39.38 -0.99 -9.84
C PHE A 146 -40.44 -2.00 -9.41
N ASP A 147 -41.57 -2.07 -10.10
CA ASP A 147 -42.75 -2.84 -9.67
C ASP A 147 -42.49 -4.35 -9.55
N ASN A 148 -41.56 -4.87 -10.36
CA ASN A 148 -41.25 -6.29 -10.43
C ASN A 148 -39.76 -6.58 -10.25
N ASP A 149 -38.97 -5.57 -9.85
CA ASP A 149 -37.52 -5.67 -9.70
C ASP A 149 -36.85 -6.32 -10.94
N SER A 150 -37.13 -5.77 -12.11
CA SER A 150 -36.55 -6.27 -13.35
C SER A 150 -35.71 -5.22 -14.05
N CYS A 151 -34.58 -5.66 -14.59
CA CYS A 151 -33.76 -4.85 -15.46
C CYS A 151 -33.75 -5.47 -16.86
N SER A 152 -33.99 -4.67 -17.89
CA SER A 152 -33.93 -5.14 -19.28
C SER A 152 -32.50 -5.36 -19.79
N ALA A 153 -31.47 -4.98 -19.02
CA ALA A 153 -30.06 -5.11 -19.34
C ALA A 153 -29.24 -5.21 -18.03
N ASP A 154 -28.09 -4.54 -17.96
CA ASP A 154 -27.39 -4.27 -16.70
C ASP A 154 -27.88 -2.93 -16.10
N CYS A 155 -28.29 -2.98 -14.84
CA CYS A 155 -28.70 -1.84 -14.02
C CYS A 155 -27.93 -1.79 -12.70
N SER A 156 -26.89 -2.63 -12.55
CA SER A 156 -26.20 -2.81 -11.27
C SER A 156 -25.64 -1.51 -10.71
N HIS A 157 -25.17 -0.60 -11.57
CA HIS A 157 -24.64 0.69 -11.12
C HIS A 157 -25.74 1.60 -10.58
N TYR A 158 -26.88 1.69 -11.27
CA TYR A 158 -28.04 2.44 -10.78
C TYR A 158 -28.51 1.92 -9.43
N ILE A 159 -28.67 0.59 -9.32
CA ILE A 159 -29.15 -0.08 -8.11
C ILE A 159 -28.25 0.24 -6.92
N GLN A 160 -26.93 0.16 -7.11
CA GLN A 160 -25.97 0.47 -6.05
C GLN A 160 -26.00 1.96 -5.66
N LEU A 161 -26.13 2.87 -6.64
CA LEU A 161 -26.17 4.32 -6.41
C LEU A 161 -27.39 4.72 -5.56
N VAL A 162 -28.54 4.09 -5.82
CA VAL A 162 -29.80 4.34 -5.11
C VAL A 162 -30.10 3.34 -3.98
N TRP A 163 -29.09 2.56 -3.56
CA TRP A 163 -29.28 1.58 -2.50
C TRP A 163 -29.64 2.27 -1.18
N ASP A 164 -30.74 1.85 -0.57
CA ASP A 164 -31.32 2.52 0.61
C ASP A 164 -30.42 2.48 1.83
N SER A 165 -29.78 1.32 2.02
CA SER A 165 -28.95 1.02 3.17
C SER A 165 -27.57 1.65 3.06
N SER A 166 -27.06 1.90 1.84
CA SER A 166 -25.76 2.55 1.61
C SER A 166 -25.80 4.01 2.04
N TYR A 167 -24.90 4.40 2.94
CA TYR A 167 -24.79 5.78 3.44
C TYR A 167 -23.35 6.29 3.51
N LYS A 168 -22.36 5.44 3.24
CA LYS A 168 -20.97 5.84 3.04
C LYS A 168 -20.56 5.56 1.61
N VAL A 169 -19.78 6.48 1.03
CA VAL A 169 -19.17 6.31 -0.29
C VAL A 169 -17.72 6.78 -0.25
N GLY A 170 -16.85 6.09 -0.97
CA GLY A 170 -15.50 6.56 -1.23
C GLY A 170 -15.09 6.15 -2.63
N CYS A 171 -14.61 7.10 -3.41
CA CYS A 171 -14.26 6.91 -4.81
C CYS A 171 -12.80 7.26 -5.08
N ALA A 172 -12.25 6.70 -6.15
CA ALA A 172 -10.94 7.07 -6.66
C ALA A 172 -10.91 6.88 -8.18
N VAL A 173 -10.15 7.73 -8.85
CA VAL A 173 -9.80 7.56 -10.26
C VAL A 173 -8.30 7.25 -10.37
N THR A 174 -7.93 6.31 -11.22
CA THR A 174 -6.53 5.91 -11.44
C THR A 174 -6.22 5.90 -12.93
N ALA A 175 -5.15 6.62 -13.32
CA ALA A 175 -4.61 6.54 -14.66
C ALA A 175 -3.89 5.20 -14.87
N CYS A 176 -4.19 4.56 -15.99
CA CYS A 176 -3.68 3.26 -16.37
C CYS A 176 -3.09 3.31 -17.78
N PRO A 177 -1.89 2.75 -18.02
CA PRO A 177 -1.31 2.71 -19.35
C PRO A 177 -2.22 2.02 -20.37
N THR A 178 -2.80 0.87 -19.97
CA THR A 178 -3.75 0.11 -20.77
C THR A 178 -4.73 -0.60 -19.84
N VAL A 179 -6.01 -0.66 -20.22
CA VAL A 179 -7.01 -1.54 -19.61
C VAL A 179 -7.81 -2.19 -20.73
N GLY A 180 -7.72 -3.52 -20.86
CA GLY A 180 -8.28 -4.22 -22.03
C GLY A 180 -7.68 -3.69 -23.33
N SER A 181 -8.52 -3.13 -24.21
CA SER A 181 -8.11 -2.51 -25.48
C SER A 181 -7.90 -0.99 -25.40
N ILE A 182 -8.16 -0.37 -24.25
CA ILE A 182 -8.13 1.10 -24.07
C ILE A 182 -6.73 1.51 -23.65
N GLN A 183 -6.05 2.31 -24.48
CA GLN A 183 -4.75 2.92 -24.18
C GLN A 183 -4.95 4.24 -23.44
N ARG A 184 -4.03 4.57 -22.51
CA ARG A 184 -4.13 5.76 -21.64
C ARG A 184 -5.52 5.84 -21.00
N ALA A 185 -5.90 4.74 -20.35
CA ALA A 185 -7.20 4.60 -19.72
C ALA A 185 -7.23 5.29 -18.36
N ALA A 186 -8.42 5.65 -17.90
CA ALA A 186 -8.72 5.92 -16.51
C ALA A 186 -9.72 4.86 -16.02
N ILE A 187 -9.46 4.29 -14.84
CA ILE A 187 -10.44 3.49 -14.11
C ILE A 187 -10.96 4.36 -12.96
N PHE A 188 -12.28 4.51 -12.91
CA PHE A 188 -12.96 5.19 -11.83
C PHE A 188 -13.79 4.20 -11.03
N ILE A 189 -13.58 4.16 -9.72
CA ILE A 189 -14.20 3.19 -8.82
C ILE A 189 -14.84 3.96 -7.68
N CYS A 190 -16.09 3.63 -7.36
CA CYS A 190 -16.76 4.06 -6.13
C CYS A 190 -17.11 2.84 -5.30
N ASN A 191 -16.66 2.79 -4.06
CA ASN A 191 -17.07 1.81 -3.09
C ASN A 191 -18.14 2.37 -2.15
N TYR A 192 -19.11 1.54 -1.79
CA TYR A 192 -20.28 1.94 -1.00
C TYR A 192 -20.42 1.07 0.24
N ALA A 193 -20.83 1.65 1.37
CA ALA A 193 -21.07 0.87 2.58
C ALA A 193 -22.36 1.28 3.31
N PRO A 194 -23.07 0.28 3.89
CA PRO A 194 -22.98 -1.15 3.61
C PRO A 194 -23.30 -1.47 2.15
N GLY A 195 -22.60 -2.44 1.56
CA GLY A 195 -22.83 -2.91 0.19
C GLY A 195 -24.11 -3.74 0.04
N VAL A 196 -24.53 -3.95 -1.21
CA VAL A 196 -25.64 -4.86 -1.53
C VAL A 196 -25.24 -6.28 -1.12
N GLN A 197 -26.04 -6.90 -0.25
CA GLN A 197 -25.73 -8.21 0.36
C GLN A 197 -26.15 -9.41 -0.52
N THR A 198 -27.00 -9.20 -1.55
CA THR A 198 -27.42 -10.22 -2.52
C THR A 198 -27.88 -9.59 -3.84
N PRO A 199 -27.51 -10.11 -5.03
CA PRO A 199 -28.23 -9.83 -6.27
C PRO A 199 -29.62 -10.48 -6.19
N GLY A 200 -30.70 -9.68 -6.28
CA GLY A 200 -32.08 -10.19 -6.29
C GLY A 200 -32.80 -10.24 -4.93
N GLY A 201 -32.26 -9.56 -3.91
CA GLY A 201 -32.94 -9.35 -2.62
C GLY A 201 -33.32 -7.88 -2.46
N TRP A 202 -34.37 -7.43 -3.12
CA TRP A 202 -34.92 -6.10 -2.84
C TRP A 202 -35.88 -6.14 -1.65
N LEU A 203 -35.64 -5.21 -0.73
CA LEU A 203 -36.67 -4.48 0.00
C LEU A 203 -37.60 -5.31 0.87
N SER A 204 -37.02 -5.86 1.93
CA SER A 204 -37.82 -6.01 3.14
C SER A 204 -38.09 -4.62 3.73
N ASN A 205 -39.22 -4.08 3.30
CA ASN A 205 -40.07 -3.06 3.92
C ASN A 205 -39.80 -1.58 3.56
N SER A 206 -40.80 -1.04 2.87
CA SER A 206 -41.18 0.37 2.78
C SER A 206 -40.54 1.20 1.67
N PHE A 207 -40.88 0.89 0.41
CA PHE A 207 -41.14 1.97 -0.56
C PHE A 207 -42.60 2.37 -0.43
N THR A 208 -42.92 3.17 0.59
CA THR A 208 -44.19 3.89 0.59
C THR A 208 -44.15 4.94 -0.51
N SER A 209 -45.27 5.15 -1.21
CA SER A 209 -45.46 6.18 -2.24
C SER A 209 -45.41 7.60 -1.62
N LEU A 210 -44.25 7.95 -1.08
CA LEU A 210 -43.94 9.28 -0.61
C LEU A 210 -43.44 10.11 -1.80
N PRO A 211 -43.70 11.43 -1.81
CA PRO A 211 -43.12 12.33 -2.79
C PRO A 211 -41.58 12.22 -2.76
N PRO A 212 -40.88 12.59 -3.86
CA PRO A 212 -39.42 12.69 -3.84
C PRO A 212 -38.99 13.55 -2.64
N ALA A 213 -38.24 12.94 -1.74
CA ALA A 213 -37.78 13.54 -0.51
C ALA A 213 -36.25 13.47 -0.48
N PHE A 214 -35.61 14.52 0.04
CA PHE A 214 -34.18 14.50 0.27
C PHE A 214 -33.81 13.34 1.21
N PRO A 215 -32.65 12.69 1.01
CA PRO A 215 -32.19 11.61 1.88
C PRO A 215 -32.16 12.03 3.36
N PHE A 216 -32.54 11.12 4.26
CA PHE A 216 -32.60 11.41 5.70
C PHE A 216 -31.21 11.47 6.30
N GLY A 217 -30.85 12.59 6.95
CA GLY A 217 -29.64 12.74 7.75
C GLY A 217 -29.76 12.14 9.16
N ASN A 218 -28.65 11.70 9.73
CA ASN A 218 -28.52 11.27 11.12
C ASN A 218 -27.10 11.65 11.62
N ALA A 219 -27.01 12.45 12.68
CA ALA A 219 -25.75 13.03 13.13
C ALA A 219 -24.67 12.00 13.50
N ASP A 220 -25.05 10.88 14.10
CA ASP A 220 -24.10 9.81 14.50
C ASP A 220 -23.57 9.06 13.28
N ARG A 221 -24.45 8.81 12.30
CA ARG A 221 -24.12 8.08 11.07
C ARG A 221 -23.32 8.93 10.09
N ASP A 222 -23.65 10.21 10.00
CA ASP A 222 -23.10 11.16 9.05
C ASP A 222 -21.75 11.73 9.53
N GLN A 223 -21.34 11.42 10.77
CA GLN A 223 -20.04 11.77 11.30
C GLN A 223 -18.92 11.24 10.38
N ALA A 224 -17.96 12.12 10.07
CA ALA A 224 -16.73 11.75 9.38
C ALA A 224 -15.84 10.93 10.33
N ILE A 225 -15.59 9.67 9.98
CA ILE A 225 -14.66 8.80 10.70
C ILE A 225 -13.31 8.92 10.00
N TYR A 226 -12.28 9.25 10.78
CA TYR A 226 -10.92 9.40 10.25
C TYR A 226 -10.10 8.13 10.47
N TYR A 227 -9.69 7.48 9.39
CA TYR A 227 -8.88 6.26 9.43
C TYR A 227 -7.40 6.58 9.14
N GLN A 228 -6.70 7.19 10.10
CA GLN A 228 -5.34 7.72 9.87
C GLN A 228 -4.36 6.69 9.30
N PHE A 229 -4.46 5.42 9.69
CA PHE A 229 -3.47 4.38 9.35
C PHE A 229 -4.04 3.14 8.65
N TRP A 230 -5.31 3.19 8.21
CA TRP A 230 -5.93 2.03 7.57
C TRP A 230 -5.74 2.05 6.06
N TYR A 231 -5.27 0.94 5.52
CA TYR A 231 -5.18 0.64 4.10
C TYR A 231 -5.53 -0.84 3.86
N PRO A 232 -6.08 -1.20 2.69
CA PRO A 232 -6.37 -2.59 2.37
C PRO A 232 -5.10 -3.44 2.47
N ARG A 233 -5.19 -4.59 3.16
CA ARG A 233 -4.02 -5.44 3.42
C ARG A 233 -3.36 -5.98 2.15
N TRP A 234 -4.16 -6.10 1.09
CA TRP A 234 -3.79 -6.60 -0.24
C TRP A 234 -3.31 -5.50 -1.21
N GLU A 235 -3.23 -4.23 -0.79
CA GLU A 235 -2.65 -3.16 -1.61
C GLU A 235 -1.13 -3.37 -1.76
N VAL A 236 -0.64 -3.40 -3.02
CA VAL A 236 0.80 -3.57 -3.33
C VAL A 236 1.21 -2.57 -4.42
N PRO A 237 2.34 -1.84 -4.26
CA PRO A 237 3.13 -1.71 -3.03
C PRO A 237 2.32 -1.02 -1.94
N ARG A 238 2.47 -1.47 -0.68
CA ARG A 238 1.77 -0.81 0.43
C ARG A 238 2.24 0.63 0.56
N PRO A 239 1.30 1.59 0.72
CA PRO A 239 1.65 2.95 1.11
C PRO A 239 2.52 2.91 2.36
N ILE A 240 3.60 3.69 2.37
CA ILE A 240 4.43 3.83 3.56
C ILE A 240 3.65 4.67 4.55
N VAL A 241 3.01 3.99 5.51
CA VAL A 241 2.35 4.64 6.62
C VAL A 241 3.27 4.49 7.83
N CYS A 242 3.83 5.60 8.27
CA CYS A 242 4.60 5.63 9.52
C CYS A 242 3.76 6.25 10.61
N ASP A 243 3.54 5.47 11.66
CA ASP A 243 3.04 5.98 12.92
C ASP A 243 4.06 6.95 13.54
N PRO A 244 3.67 7.76 14.55
CA PRO A 244 4.59 8.69 15.20
C PRO A 244 5.86 8.02 15.72
N LEU A 245 5.78 6.74 16.12
CA LEU A 245 6.91 5.95 16.59
C LEU A 245 7.86 5.56 15.46
N CYS A 246 7.36 5.14 14.29
CA CYS A 246 8.17 4.95 13.08
C CYS A 246 8.88 6.24 12.69
N MET A 247 8.16 7.38 12.65
CA MET A 247 8.76 8.67 12.30
C MET A 247 9.88 9.07 13.27
N PHE A 248 9.66 8.84 14.57
CA PHE A 248 10.69 9.03 15.59
C PHE A 248 11.91 8.13 15.35
N VAL A 249 11.71 6.84 15.07
CA VAL A 249 12.81 5.90 14.79
C VAL A 249 13.58 6.31 13.54
N LEU A 250 12.91 6.75 12.48
CA LEU A 250 13.55 7.24 11.26
C LEU A 250 14.37 8.50 11.53
N LEU A 251 13.83 9.44 12.31
CA LEU A 251 14.53 10.66 12.70
C LEU A 251 15.77 10.34 13.56
N VAL A 252 15.64 9.45 14.55
CA VAL A 252 16.78 9.01 15.37
C VAL A 252 17.83 8.33 14.50
N ARG A 253 17.45 7.48 13.55
CA ARG A 253 18.40 6.86 12.61
C ARG A 253 19.13 7.89 11.75
N LEU A 254 18.41 8.89 11.24
CA LEU A 254 19.00 9.99 10.46
C LEU A 254 20.00 10.78 11.32
N VAL A 255 19.62 11.14 12.55
CA VAL A 255 20.48 11.87 13.49
C VAL A 255 21.72 11.05 13.84
N CYS A 256 21.57 9.77 14.17
CA CYS A 256 22.70 8.88 14.45
C CYS A 256 23.65 8.77 13.25
N PHE A 257 23.12 8.65 12.02
CA PHE A 257 23.93 8.62 10.82
C PHE A 257 24.72 9.92 10.63
N LEU A 258 24.07 11.08 10.79
CA LEU A 258 24.73 12.38 10.72
C LEU A 258 25.80 12.52 11.81
N MET A 259 25.51 12.08 13.04
CA MET A 259 26.48 12.07 14.13
C MET A 259 27.71 11.20 13.80
N CYS A 260 27.51 9.99 13.25
CA CYS A 260 28.61 9.13 12.82
C CYS A 260 29.47 9.80 11.74
N VAL A 261 28.84 10.43 10.73
CA VAL A 261 29.56 11.17 9.68
C VAL A 261 30.36 12.32 10.27
N MET A 262 29.78 13.09 11.19
CA MET A 262 30.48 14.19 11.87
C MET A 262 31.67 13.69 12.70
N ILE A 263 31.51 12.58 13.42
CA ILE A 263 32.61 11.97 14.18
C ILE A 263 33.75 11.55 13.24
N VAL A 264 33.43 10.89 12.12
CA VAL A 264 34.44 10.48 11.13
C VAL A 264 35.18 11.69 10.57
N LEU A 265 34.46 12.76 10.22
CA LEU A 265 35.06 14.01 9.71
C LEU A 265 35.94 14.73 10.75
N ILE A 266 35.66 14.58 12.05
CA ILE A 266 36.49 15.14 13.14
C ILE A 266 37.73 14.27 13.41
N VAL A 267 37.59 12.93 13.34
CA VAL A 267 38.66 11.98 13.63
C VAL A 267 39.68 11.88 12.49
N GLN A 268 39.22 11.93 11.23
CA GLN A 268 40.10 11.80 10.05
C GLN A 268 41.28 12.80 10.01
N PRO A 269 41.11 14.10 10.31
CA PRO A 269 42.21 15.06 10.39
C PRO A 269 43.17 14.79 11.56
N HIS A 270 42.66 14.24 12.66
CA HIS A 270 43.44 14.03 13.88
C HIS A 270 44.27 12.73 13.84
N PHE A 271 43.83 11.75 13.03
CA PHE A 271 44.49 10.46 12.85
C PHE A 271 44.66 10.12 11.35
N PRO A 272 45.50 10.86 10.61
CA PRO A 272 45.67 10.70 9.16
C PRO A 272 46.29 9.34 8.74
N TYR A 273 46.83 8.55 9.69
CA TYR A 273 47.51 7.28 9.44
C TYR A 273 46.74 6.03 9.89
N ILE A 274 45.48 6.16 10.35
CA ILE A 274 44.68 5.00 10.83
C ILE A 274 44.47 3.92 9.76
N PHE A 275 44.54 4.28 8.47
CA PHE A 275 44.43 3.32 7.36
C PHE A 275 45.78 2.79 6.84
N LEU A 276 46.92 3.22 7.41
CA LEU A 276 48.26 2.86 6.94
C LEU A 276 48.85 1.62 7.62
N GLU A 277 48.13 0.98 8.55
CA GLU A 277 48.65 -0.13 9.35
C GLU A 277 48.43 -1.53 8.73
N LYS A 278 48.05 -1.60 7.44
CA LYS A 278 47.87 -2.88 6.73
C LYS A 278 49.17 -3.57 6.28
N GLN A 279 50.30 -3.29 6.93
CA GLN A 279 51.60 -3.92 6.67
C GLN A 279 52.35 -4.37 7.96
N MET A 280 51.63 -4.72 9.02
CA MET A 280 52.25 -5.53 10.09
C MET A 280 51.86 -7.01 9.93
N VAL A 281 52.70 -7.71 9.17
CA VAL A 281 53.12 -9.11 9.35
C VAL A 281 52.03 -10.09 9.79
N PHE A 282 51.35 -10.72 8.82
CA PHE A 282 50.82 -12.07 9.01
C PHE A 282 51.89 -13.06 8.55
N THR A 283 52.58 -13.69 9.49
CA THR A 283 53.37 -14.90 9.23
C THR A 283 52.41 -16.02 8.78
N PRO A 284 52.74 -16.83 7.74
CA PRO A 284 51.82 -17.84 7.18
C PRO A 284 51.47 -19.00 8.13
N GLU A 285 52.08 -19.07 9.31
CA GLU A 285 52.10 -20.24 10.18
C GLU A 285 50.76 -20.49 10.92
N GLU A 286 49.98 -19.44 11.21
CA GLU A 286 48.66 -19.60 11.86
C GLU A 286 47.62 -20.23 10.92
N SER A 287 47.73 -19.99 9.61
CA SER A 287 46.74 -20.45 8.63
C SER A 287 46.75 -21.97 8.40
N GLU A 288 47.88 -22.64 8.66
CA GLU A 288 47.98 -24.09 8.53
C GLU A 288 47.50 -24.80 9.80
N VAL A 289 47.81 -24.25 10.98
CA VAL A 289 47.36 -24.81 12.27
C VAL A 289 45.84 -24.69 12.44
N GLU A 290 45.24 -23.60 11.96
CA GLU A 290 43.80 -23.39 12.03
C GLU A 290 43.04 -24.30 11.06
N LYS A 291 43.58 -24.52 9.85
CA LYS A 291 43.05 -25.50 8.88
C LYS A 291 43.14 -26.94 9.42
N GLU A 292 44.26 -27.30 10.06
CA GLU A 292 44.41 -28.64 10.63
C GLU A 292 43.47 -28.87 11.82
N LYS A 293 43.17 -27.82 12.60
CA LYS A 293 42.14 -27.87 13.66
C LYS A 293 40.73 -28.03 13.09
N GLU A 294 40.37 -27.26 12.06
CA GLU A 294 39.06 -27.38 11.39
C GLU A 294 38.85 -28.78 10.78
N GLU A 295 39.90 -29.35 10.17
CA GLU A 295 39.84 -30.68 9.57
C GLU A 295 39.65 -31.77 10.64
N LYS A 296 40.38 -31.67 11.76
CA LYS A 296 40.21 -32.58 12.91
C LYS A 296 38.81 -32.45 13.54
N GLU A 297 38.25 -31.25 13.62
CA GLU A 297 36.90 -31.04 14.15
C GLU A 297 35.81 -31.60 13.21
N LYS A 298 35.99 -31.48 11.89
CA LYS A 298 35.09 -32.10 10.90
C LYS A 298 35.08 -33.61 10.99
N VAL A 299 36.26 -34.24 11.06
CA VAL A 299 36.39 -35.71 11.21
C VAL A 299 35.76 -36.19 12.53
N GLN A 300 35.90 -35.41 13.61
CA GLN A 300 35.30 -35.75 14.89
C GLN A 300 33.76 -35.61 14.89
N LYS A 301 33.21 -34.61 14.18
CA LYS A 301 31.76 -34.46 13.97
C LYS A 301 31.18 -35.59 13.12
N GLU A 302 31.90 -36.02 12.08
CA GLU A 302 31.48 -37.15 11.23
C GLU A 302 31.41 -38.46 12.01
N LYS A 303 32.47 -38.78 12.77
CA LYS A 303 32.49 -39.98 13.64
C LYS A 303 31.37 -39.96 14.70
N LYS A 304 31.06 -38.78 15.25
CA LYS A 304 29.96 -38.62 16.22
C LYS A 304 28.59 -38.79 15.56
N SER A 305 28.45 -38.38 14.30
CA SER A 305 27.24 -38.59 13.48
C SER A 305 27.05 -40.07 13.14
N GLU A 306 28.10 -40.78 12.75
CA GLU A 306 28.04 -42.22 12.47
C GLU A 306 27.68 -43.02 13.71
N ARG A 307 28.30 -42.73 14.86
CA ARG A 307 27.98 -43.40 16.13
C ARG A 307 26.53 -43.20 16.56
N LYS A 308 25.99 -41.99 16.37
CA LYS A 308 24.56 -41.71 16.62
C LYS A 308 23.62 -42.46 15.67
N LYS A 309 24.05 -42.69 14.41
CA LYS A 309 23.26 -43.50 13.46
C LYS A 309 23.29 -44.98 13.84
N GLU A 310 24.39 -45.49 14.37
CA GLU A 310 24.47 -46.86 14.88
C GLU A 310 23.60 -47.04 16.14
N GLU A 311 23.69 -46.13 17.11
CA GLU A 311 22.85 -46.14 18.32
C GLU A 311 21.35 -46.12 17.95
N ARG A 312 20.94 -45.28 16.99
CA ARG A 312 19.54 -45.23 16.54
C ARG A 312 19.06 -46.51 15.86
N LYS A 313 19.93 -47.18 15.10
CA LYS A 313 19.62 -48.49 14.49
C LYS A 313 19.52 -49.60 15.53
N GLU A 314 20.27 -49.49 16.62
CA GLU A 314 20.21 -50.44 17.72
C GLU A 314 18.93 -50.23 18.55
N GLU A 315 18.53 -48.98 18.79
CA GLU A 315 17.23 -48.64 19.40
C GLU A 315 16.04 -49.13 18.56
N GLU A 316 16.05 -48.91 17.23
CA GLU A 316 14.99 -49.40 16.33
C GLU A 316 14.87 -50.94 16.36
N LYS A 317 15.98 -51.67 16.41
CA LYS A 317 15.97 -53.14 16.54
C LYS A 317 15.41 -53.62 17.88
N ILE A 318 15.70 -52.89 18.97
CA ILE A 318 15.16 -53.23 20.29
C ILE A 318 13.65 -52.96 20.32
N GLU A 319 13.18 -51.93 19.63
CA GLU A 319 11.75 -51.60 19.54
C GLU A 319 10.98 -52.60 18.68
N GLU A 320 11.54 -53.06 17.55
CA GLU A 320 10.96 -54.15 16.75
C GLU A 320 10.85 -55.44 17.56
N LYS A 321 11.90 -55.81 18.31
CA LYS A 321 11.91 -57.04 19.09
C LYS A 321 10.89 -57.03 20.24
N LYS A 322 10.64 -55.86 20.83
CA LYS A 322 9.57 -55.68 21.84
C LYS A 322 8.18 -55.80 21.24
N LYS A 323 7.98 -55.37 19.99
CA LYS A 323 6.70 -55.51 19.29
C LYS A 323 6.40 -56.98 18.99
N GLU A 324 7.41 -57.74 18.55
CA GLU A 324 7.28 -59.20 18.35
C GLU A 324 6.94 -59.91 19.68
N GLU A 325 7.62 -59.58 20.78
CA GLU A 325 7.29 -60.14 22.11
C GLU A 325 5.88 -59.76 22.60
N THR A 326 5.35 -58.60 22.20
CA THR A 326 3.99 -58.16 22.58
C THR A 326 2.91 -58.86 21.73
N GLU A 327 3.17 -59.09 20.44
CA GLU A 327 2.28 -59.86 19.56
C GLU A 327 2.23 -61.34 19.95
N GLU A 328 3.35 -61.94 20.40
CA GLU A 328 3.37 -63.29 20.97
C GLU A 328 2.57 -63.38 22.29
N GLU A 329 2.66 -62.38 23.17
CA GLU A 329 1.84 -62.33 24.41
C GLU A 329 0.34 -62.10 24.15
N GLU A 330 -0.03 -61.40 23.07
CA GLU A 330 -1.43 -61.20 22.68
C GLU A 330 -2.02 -62.45 22.02
N THR A 331 -1.23 -63.20 21.25
CA THR A 331 -1.66 -64.47 20.67
C THR A 331 -1.79 -65.60 21.69
N GLU A 332 -0.90 -65.66 22.70
CA GLU A 332 -1.07 -66.62 23.82
C GLU A 332 -2.31 -66.31 24.69
N LYS A 333 -2.71 -65.03 24.81
CA LYS A 333 -3.93 -64.63 25.55
C LYS A 333 -5.22 -64.91 24.78
N GLU A 334 -5.19 -64.83 23.45
CA GLU A 334 -6.34 -65.22 22.61
C GLU A 334 -6.55 -66.75 22.59
N GLU A 335 -5.47 -67.54 22.71
CA GLU A 335 -5.59 -69.02 22.81
C GLU A 335 -6.09 -69.50 24.19
N GLU A 336 -5.87 -68.74 25.28
CA GLU A 336 -6.43 -69.07 26.62
C GLU A 336 -7.92 -68.68 26.80
N GLU A 337 -8.51 -67.85 25.92
CA GLU A 337 -9.95 -67.49 25.99
C GLU A 337 -10.86 -68.43 25.17
N GLU A 338 -10.30 -69.38 24.38
CA GLU A 338 -11.06 -70.36 23.58
C GLU A 338 -11.12 -71.80 24.17
N GLU A 339 -10.53 -72.07 25.35
CA GLU A 339 -10.71 -73.31 26.15
C GLU A 339 -11.65 -73.10 27.36
#